data_AF-A0AAW2LGH2-F1
#
_entry.id   AF-A0AAW2LGH2-F1
#
_cell.length_a   1.000
_cell.length_b   1.000
_cell.length_c   1.000
_cell.angle_alpha   90.00
_cell.angle_beta   90.00
_cell.angle_gamma   90.00
#
_symmetry.space_group_name_H-M   'P 1'
#
loop_
_entity.id
_entity.type
_entity.pdbx_description
1 polymer ?
#
loop_
_entity_poly.entity_id
_entity_poly.type
_entity_poly.pdbx_seq_one_letter_code
_entity_poly.pdbx_strand_id
1 'polypeptide(L)'
;MDVKSAFLNGYIDEEIYVEQPQGFIAKGSEEKVLRLKKALYGLKQAPRAWYSKIDKYFMDRGFRRSLSEPTLYIKSQVSTPLVTGEKYQKEDGSQKVDGSMYRSLIGSLLYLTATRPDIMFATSLLSRFMQSPSQVHYAAAKRILRYLRGTKDFGIWYKSTNDAKLVGYTDSDWAGSVDDMKSTSGYTFSLGSGIFTWASKKQATVAQSSAEAEYIAAAATSNQAIWLRRS
;
A
#
# COMPACT_ATOMS: atom_id res chain seq x y z
N MET A 1 1.06 -7.91 12.36
CA MET A 1 -0.33 -8.18 11.94
C MET A 1 -0.91 -9.11 12.98
N ASP A 2 -2.04 -8.74 13.57
CA ASP A 2 -2.80 -9.60 14.48
C ASP A 2 -4.01 -10.15 13.71
N VAL A 3 -4.20 -11.48 13.74
CA VAL A 3 -5.28 -12.15 13.01
C VAL A 3 -6.28 -12.67 14.03
N LYS A 4 -7.45 -12.02 14.08
CA LYS A 4 -8.57 -12.50 14.89
C LYS A 4 -8.93 -13.93 14.47
N SER A 5 -9.20 -14.78 15.46
CA SER A 5 -9.56 -16.20 15.25
C SER A 5 -8.57 -17.04 14.41
N ALA A 6 -7.28 -16.70 14.46
CA ALA A 6 -6.19 -17.41 13.77
C ALA A 6 -6.28 -18.95 13.86
N PHE A 7 -6.49 -19.50 15.05
CA PHE A 7 -6.49 -20.94 15.27
C PHE A 7 -7.65 -21.67 14.56
N LEU A 8 -8.82 -21.02 14.40
CA LEU A 8 -9.98 -21.60 13.70
C LEU A 8 -9.74 -21.79 12.20
N ASN A 9 -8.67 -21.19 11.67
CA ASN A 9 -8.33 -21.32 10.26
C ASN A 9 -7.39 -22.50 9.99
N GLY A 10 -6.69 -23.06 10.98
CA GLY A 10 -5.80 -24.19 10.78
C GLY A 10 -6.56 -25.47 10.45
N TYR A 11 -6.17 -26.19 9.40
CA TYR A 11 -6.65 -27.56 9.16
C TYR A 11 -5.84 -28.52 10.03
N ILE A 12 -6.52 -29.49 10.63
CA ILE A 12 -5.87 -30.55 11.39
C ILE A 12 -5.70 -31.74 10.45
N ASP A 13 -4.46 -32.17 10.21
CA ASP A 13 -4.17 -33.35 9.39
C ASP A 13 -4.32 -34.65 10.20
N GLU A 14 -4.27 -34.55 11.53
CA GLU A 14 -4.43 -35.65 12.48
C GLU A 14 -5.92 -35.92 12.78
N GLU A 15 -6.27 -37.18 13.02
CA GLU A 15 -7.63 -37.52 13.44
C GLU A 15 -7.84 -37.20 14.92
N ILE A 16 -8.46 -36.05 15.18
CA ILE A 16 -8.87 -35.63 16.52
C ILE A 16 -10.39 -35.75 16.64
N TYR A 17 -10.82 -36.50 17.66
CA TYR A 17 -12.23 -36.68 18.00
C TYR A 17 -12.54 -35.94 19.30
N VAL A 18 -13.74 -35.36 19.38
CA VAL A 18 -14.24 -34.68 20.59
C VAL A 18 -15.64 -35.17 20.91
N GLU A 19 -15.99 -35.16 22.18
CA GLU A 19 -17.35 -35.42 22.62
C GLU A 19 -18.33 -34.39 22.06
N GLN A 20 -19.57 -34.80 21.89
CA GLN A 20 -20.63 -33.90 21.44
C GLN A 20 -20.90 -32.85 22.53
N PRO A 21 -20.88 -31.55 22.20
CA PRO A 21 -21.11 -30.52 23.19
C PRO A 21 -22.54 -30.59 23.75
N GLN A 22 -22.67 -30.24 25.02
CA GLN A 22 -23.96 -30.26 25.72
C GLN A 22 -24.99 -29.40 24.98
N GLY A 23 -26.14 -29.99 24.63
CA GLY A 23 -27.19 -29.36 23.82
C GLY A 23 -27.14 -29.64 22.31
N PHE A 24 -26.10 -30.32 21.80
CA PHE A 24 -25.96 -30.70 20.38
C PHE A 24 -25.87 -32.21 20.16
N ILE A 25 -26.22 -33.01 21.17
CA ILE A 25 -26.18 -34.47 21.09
C ILE A 25 -27.29 -34.96 20.15
N ALA A 26 -26.92 -35.68 19.09
CA ALA A 26 -27.88 -36.24 18.15
C ALA A 26 -28.60 -37.45 18.78
N LYS A 27 -29.94 -37.41 18.79
CA LYS A 27 -30.81 -38.44 19.38
C LYS A 27 -30.60 -39.79 18.67
N GLY A 28 -30.30 -40.85 19.42
CA GLY A 28 -29.93 -42.16 18.87
C GLY A 28 -28.48 -42.26 18.37
N SER A 29 -27.64 -41.30 18.72
CA SER A 29 -26.20 -41.29 18.46
C SER A 29 -25.45 -40.68 19.64
N GLU A 30 -25.97 -40.86 20.86
CA GLU A 30 -25.43 -40.25 22.07
C GLU A 30 -23.98 -40.65 22.35
N GLU A 31 -23.58 -41.89 22.00
CA GLU A 31 -22.22 -42.41 22.19
C GLU A 31 -21.23 -42.01 21.09
N LYS A 32 -21.67 -41.31 20.03
CA LYS A 32 -20.78 -40.92 18.93
C LYS A 32 -19.92 -39.72 19.30
N VAL A 33 -18.73 -39.68 18.72
CA VAL A 33 -17.79 -38.55 18.82
C VAL A 33 -17.72 -37.79 17.49
N LEU A 34 -17.40 -36.50 17.56
CA LEU A 34 -17.24 -35.63 16.39
C LEU A 34 -15.78 -35.58 15.94
N ARG A 35 -15.51 -35.81 14.66
CA ARG A 35 -14.17 -35.59 14.07
C ARG A 35 -13.95 -34.12 13.76
N LEU A 36 -12.91 -33.53 14.33
CA LEU A 36 -12.54 -32.15 14.05
C LEU A 36 -11.85 -32.05 12.68
N LYS A 37 -12.37 -31.17 11.82
CA LYS A 37 -11.75 -30.83 10.52
C LYS A 37 -10.90 -29.54 10.59
N LYS A 38 -11.06 -28.75 11.66
CA LYS A 38 -10.37 -27.47 11.89
C LYS A 38 -9.96 -27.38 13.35
N ALA A 39 -8.86 -26.67 13.59
CA ALA A 39 -8.35 -26.43 14.92
C ALA A 39 -9.32 -25.57 15.76
N LEU A 40 -9.59 -26.03 16.98
CA LEU A 40 -10.32 -25.31 18.02
C LEU A 40 -9.33 -24.67 19.00
N TYR A 41 -9.80 -23.65 19.72
CA TYR A 41 -9.05 -23.07 20.83
C TYR A 41 -8.78 -24.13 21.92
N GLY A 42 -7.57 -24.12 22.50
CA GLY A 42 -7.16 -25.05 23.55
C GLY A 42 -6.53 -26.36 23.06
N LEU A 43 -6.61 -26.68 21.75
CA LEU A 43 -5.88 -27.82 21.20
C LEU A 43 -4.38 -27.56 21.15
N LYS A 44 -3.57 -28.49 21.68
CA LYS A 44 -2.09 -28.43 21.62
C LYS A 44 -1.57 -28.31 20.18
N GLN A 45 -2.31 -28.86 19.21
CA GLN A 45 -1.97 -28.88 17.79
C GLN A 45 -2.39 -27.59 17.05
N ALA A 46 -3.29 -26.79 17.62
CA ALA A 46 -3.85 -25.61 16.96
C ALA A 46 -2.80 -24.57 16.53
N PRO A 47 -1.76 -24.26 17.34
CA PRO A 47 -0.71 -23.34 16.92
C PRO A 47 0.09 -23.84 15.71
N ARG A 48 0.37 -25.14 15.65
CA ARG A 48 1.13 -25.75 14.55
C ARG A 48 0.32 -25.80 13.26
N ALA A 49 -0.95 -26.19 13.35
CA ALA A 49 -1.90 -26.19 12.23
C ALA A 49 -2.06 -24.79 11.62
N TRP A 50 -2.16 -23.76 12.48
CA TRP A 50 -2.19 -22.37 12.04
C TRP A 50 -0.86 -21.94 11.39
N TYR A 51 0.27 -22.22 12.03
CA TYR A 51 1.59 -21.87 11.50
C TYR A 51 1.84 -22.47 10.12
N SER A 52 1.49 -23.75 9.92
CA SER A 52 1.62 -24.41 8.62
C SER A 52 0.76 -23.74 7.54
N LYS A 53 -0.49 -23.38 7.88
CA LYS A 53 -1.39 -22.71 6.93
C LYS A 53 -0.91 -21.31 6.55
N ILE A 54 -0.52 -20.50 7.54
CA ILE A 54 -0.07 -19.12 7.28
C ILE A 54 1.28 -19.11 6.56
N ASP A 55 2.19 -20.02 6.91
CA ASP A 55 3.45 -20.21 6.22
C ASP A 55 3.23 -20.55 4.74
N LYS A 56 2.42 -21.57 4.46
CA LYS A 56 2.07 -21.94 3.08
C LYS A 56 1.48 -20.77 2.30
N TYR A 57 0.55 -20.04 2.90
CA TYR A 57 -0.05 -18.85 2.29
C TYR A 57 0.99 -17.76 1.95
N PHE A 58 1.95 -17.49 2.85
CA PHE A 58 3.00 -16.51 2.59
C PHE A 58 3.97 -16.99 1.51
N MET A 59 4.40 -18.25 1.57
CA MET A 59 5.30 -18.86 0.59
C MET A 59 4.66 -18.86 -0.82
N ASP A 60 3.40 -19.26 -0.94
CA ASP A 60 2.63 -19.23 -2.19
C ASP A 60 2.52 -17.83 -2.81
N ARG A 61 2.59 -16.78 -1.98
CA ARG A 61 2.57 -15.37 -2.42
C ARG A 61 3.96 -14.73 -2.57
N GLY A 62 5.01 -15.55 -2.58
CA GLY A 62 6.39 -15.15 -2.83
C GLY A 62 7.07 -14.44 -1.67
N PHE A 63 6.54 -14.57 -0.45
CA PHE A 63 7.29 -14.16 0.74
C PHE A 63 8.38 -15.19 1.04
N ARG A 64 9.48 -14.73 1.65
CA ARG A 64 10.58 -15.57 2.14
C ARG A 64 10.68 -15.44 3.65
N ARG A 65 10.83 -16.56 4.35
CA ARG A 65 11.15 -16.54 5.79
C ARG A 65 12.51 -15.89 6.02
N SER A 66 12.60 -15.12 7.10
CA SER A 66 13.87 -14.64 7.62
C SER A 66 14.69 -15.82 8.14
N LEU A 67 16.01 -15.80 7.89
CA LEU A 67 16.93 -16.84 8.39
C LEU A 67 17.11 -16.76 9.92
N SER A 68 17.00 -15.55 10.47
CA SER A 68 17.22 -15.29 11.90
C SER A 68 15.94 -15.40 12.73
N GLU A 69 14.76 -15.20 12.11
CA GLU A 69 13.46 -15.21 12.79
C GLU A 69 12.42 -15.99 11.96
N PRO A 70 12.10 -17.25 12.31
CA PRO A 70 11.21 -18.11 11.53
C PRO A 70 9.78 -17.59 11.33
N THR A 71 9.32 -16.68 12.17
CA THR A 71 7.99 -16.05 12.11
C THR A 71 7.96 -14.75 11.29
N LEU A 72 9.13 -14.23 10.88
CA LEU A 72 9.26 -13.04 10.07
C LEU A 72 9.31 -13.39 8.59
N TYR A 73 8.43 -12.77 7.79
CA TYR A 73 8.35 -12.98 6.35
C TYR A 73 8.66 -11.69 5.60
N ILE A 74 9.55 -11.78 4.62
CA ILE A 74 10.00 -10.65 3.80
C ILE A 74 9.59 -10.89 2.36
N LYS A 75 8.88 -9.93 1.77
CA LYS A 75 8.60 -9.92 0.33
C LYS A 75 9.54 -8.94 -0.36
N SER A 76 10.23 -9.43 -1.40
CA SER A 76 11.21 -8.64 -2.17
C SER A 76 10.55 -7.66 -3.15
N GLN A 77 9.32 -7.94 -3.57
CA GLN A 77 8.54 -7.15 -4.51
C GLN A 77 7.15 -6.86 -3.93
N VAL A 78 6.60 -5.70 -4.23
CA VAL A 78 5.24 -5.31 -3.80
C VAL A 78 4.46 -4.78 -5.00
N SER A 79 3.12 -4.88 -4.94
CA SER A 79 2.23 -4.46 -6.03
C SER A 79 1.82 -3.00 -5.98
N THR A 80 2.08 -2.30 -4.87
CA THR A 80 1.73 -0.89 -4.68
C THR A 80 2.90 -0.12 -4.08
N PRO A 81 3.12 1.14 -4.46
CA PRO A 81 4.25 1.95 -3.96
C PRO A 81 4.12 2.27 -2.47
N LEU A 82 2.90 2.48 -1.97
CA LEU A 82 2.57 2.71 -0.56
C LEU A 82 1.56 1.69 -0.03
N VAL A 83 1.45 1.59 1.29
CA VAL A 83 0.40 0.81 1.95
C VAL A 83 -0.89 1.64 1.96
N THR A 84 -2.00 1.02 1.55
CA THR A 84 -3.30 1.70 1.51
C THR A 84 -3.74 2.12 2.92
N GLY A 85 -4.12 3.38 3.09
CA GLY A 85 -4.59 3.94 4.37
C GLY A 85 -3.50 4.26 5.38
N GLU A 86 -2.22 3.99 5.08
CA GLU A 86 -1.11 4.39 5.93
C GLU A 86 -0.90 5.91 5.82
N LYS A 87 -0.85 6.59 6.97
CA LYS A 87 -0.60 8.03 7.05
C LYS A 87 0.79 8.27 7.61
N TYR A 88 1.43 9.34 7.15
CA TYR A 88 2.77 9.75 7.58
C TYR A 88 2.69 11.14 8.21
N GLN A 89 3.51 11.36 9.24
CA GLN A 89 3.56 12.60 10.01
C GLN A 89 5.00 12.87 10.46
N LYS A 90 5.35 14.12 10.74
CA LYS A 90 6.73 14.49 11.07
C LYS A 90 7.26 13.83 12.34
N GLU A 91 6.40 13.77 13.36
CA GLU A 91 6.71 13.18 14.66
C GLU A 91 5.88 11.93 14.88
N ASP A 92 6.40 10.80 14.42
CA ASP A 92 5.77 9.48 14.52
C ASP A 92 6.27 8.65 15.72
N GLY A 93 7.14 9.21 16.55
CA GLY A 93 7.75 8.54 17.71
C GLY A 93 8.81 7.49 17.35
N SER A 94 9.10 7.27 16.06
CA SER A 94 10.13 6.35 15.62
C SER A 94 11.51 7.01 15.58
N GLN A 95 12.56 6.20 15.57
CA GLN A 95 13.93 6.70 15.49
C GLN A 95 14.16 7.48 14.20
N LYS A 96 14.87 8.60 14.30
CA LYS A 96 15.27 9.39 13.12
C LYS A 96 16.34 8.63 12.32
N VAL A 97 16.39 8.90 11.03
CA VAL A 97 17.33 8.28 10.08
C VAL A 97 18.29 9.35 9.55
N ASP A 98 19.45 8.94 9.05
CA ASP A 98 20.35 9.84 8.35
C ASP A 98 19.64 10.55 7.18
N GLY A 99 19.54 11.88 7.32
CA GLY A 99 18.92 12.74 6.34
C GLY A 99 19.68 12.74 5.00
N SER A 100 20.99 12.52 4.99
CA SER A 100 21.78 12.49 3.75
C SER A 100 21.36 11.33 2.85
N MET A 101 21.38 10.12 3.40
CA MET A 101 20.94 8.91 2.69
C MET A 101 19.49 9.02 2.23
N TYR A 102 18.60 9.51 3.09
CA TYR A 102 17.19 9.68 2.75
C TYR A 102 16.98 10.69 1.61
N ARG A 103 17.65 11.84 1.65
CA ARG A 103 17.55 12.87 0.60
C ARG A 103 18.05 12.37 -0.73
N SER A 104 19.17 11.63 -0.74
CA SER A 104 19.71 11.01 -1.95
C SER A 104 18.70 10.02 -2.56
N LEU A 105 18.12 9.14 -1.72
CA LEU A 105 17.11 8.19 -2.16
C LEU A 105 15.87 8.89 -2.74
N ILE A 106 15.28 9.84 -2.01
CA ILE A 106 14.09 10.56 -2.50
C ILE A 106 14.40 11.35 -3.77
N GLY A 107 15.59 11.97 -3.87
CA GLY A 107 16.03 12.65 -5.09
C GLY A 107 16.07 11.71 -6.30
N SER A 108 16.61 10.50 -6.13
CA SER A 108 16.62 9.48 -7.19
C SER A 108 15.20 9.03 -7.60
N LEU A 109 14.29 8.92 -6.63
CA LEU A 109 12.89 8.58 -6.91
C LEU A 109 12.17 9.72 -7.61
N LEU A 110 12.43 10.98 -7.25
CA LEU A 110 11.89 12.17 -7.91
C LEU A 110 12.35 12.25 -9.36
N TYR A 111 13.59 11.86 -9.66
CA TYR A 111 14.04 11.76 -11.04
C TYR A 111 13.25 10.71 -11.84
N LEU A 112 12.98 9.55 -11.24
CA LEU A 112 12.19 8.50 -11.89
C LEU A 112 10.73 8.89 -12.14
N THR A 113 10.15 9.82 -11.38
CA THR A 113 8.76 10.24 -11.61
C THR A 113 8.55 10.90 -12.97
N ALA A 114 9.62 11.34 -13.65
CA ALA A 114 9.58 11.87 -15.02
C ALA A 114 9.16 10.83 -16.07
N THR A 115 9.31 9.53 -15.79
CA THR A 115 8.85 8.44 -16.66
C THR A 115 7.88 7.47 -15.97
N ARG A 116 7.73 7.61 -14.64
CA ARG A 116 6.91 6.73 -13.78
C ARG A 116 5.86 7.53 -13.00
N PRO A 117 4.75 7.94 -13.66
CA PRO A 117 3.66 8.67 -13.01
C PRO A 117 3.02 7.89 -11.85
N ASP A 118 3.04 6.57 -11.92
CA ASP A 118 2.49 5.65 -10.92
C ASP A 118 3.16 5.74 -9.54
N ILE A 119 4.41 6.23 -9.45
CA ILE A 119 5.08 6.50 -8.17
C ILE A 119 5.04 7.97 -7.75
N MET A 120 4.50 8.87 -8.58
CA MET A 120 4.55 10.32 -8.37
C MET A 120 3.99 10.74 -7.01
N PHE A 121 2.76 10.30 -6.69
CA PHE A 121 2.13 10.62 -5.42
C PHE A 121 2.96 10.15 -4.22
N ALA A 122 3.43 8.90 -4.27
CA ALA A 122 4.19 8.29 -3.18
C ALA A 122 5.50 9.05 -2.92
N THR A 123 6.23 9.37 -3.98
CA THR A 123 7.49 10.10 -3.90
C THR A 123 7.28 11.55 -3.43
N SER A 124 6.27 12.25 -3.97
CA SER A 124 5.91 13.61 -3.56
C SER A 124 5.41 13.71 -2.12
N LEU A 125 4.80 12.65 -1.59
CA LEU A 125 4.42 12.56 -0.18
C LEU A 125 5.66 12.43 0.70
N LEU A 126 6.57 11.52 0.37
CA LEU A 126 7.77 11.24 1.16
C LEU A 126 8.82 12.36 1.11
N SER A 127 8.84 13.16 0.06
CA SER A 127 9.75 14.32 -0.05
C SER A 127 9.49 15.39 1.02
N ARG A 128 8.28 15.43 1.60
CA ARG A 128 7.90 16.35 2.68
C ARG A 128 8.72 16.16 3.95
N PHE A 129 9.36 14.99 4.13
CA PHE A 129 10.11 14.61 5.33
C PHE A 129 11.64 14.65 5.14
N MET A 130 12.14 15.25 4.05
CA MET A 130 13.58 15.29 3.72
C MET A 130 14.47 16.01 4.75
N GLN A 131 13.87 16.88 5.57
CA GLN A 131 14.59 17.62 6.62
C GLN A 131 14.87 16.77 7.87
N SER A 132 13.91 15.94 8.29
CA SER A 132 13.99 15.12 9.50
C SER A 132 13.26 13.79 9.30
N PRO A 133 13.85 12.86 8.52
CA PRO A 133 13.21 11.59 8.20
C PRO A 133 13.27 10.62 9.39
N SER A 134 12.30 9.71 9.43
CA SER A 134 12.15 8.69 10.47
C SER A 134 12.32 7.30 9.87
N GLN A 135 12.40 6.26 10.71
CA GLN A 135 12.46 4.88 10.23
C GLN A 135 11.20 4.49 9.43
N VAL A 136 10.03 5.03 9.80
CA VAL A 136 8.78 4.80 9.06
C VAL A 136 8.88 5.41 7.66
N HIS A 137 9.35 6.67 7.55
CA HIS A 137 9.58 7.32 6.26
C HIS A 137 10.58 6.55 5.39
N TYR A 138 11.68 6.09 5.98
CA TYR A 138 12.70 5.33 5.25
C TYR A 138 12.21 3.94 4.83
N ALA A 139 11.41 3.27 5.65
CA ALA A 139 10.76 2.02 5.30
C ALA A 139 9.77 2.17 4.12
N ALA A 140 9.01 3.28 4.10
CA ALA A 140 8.14 3.63 2.98
C ALA A 140 8.93 3.92 1.70
N ALA A 141 10.03 4.66 1.78
CA ALA A 141 10.90 4.89 0.61
C ALA A 141 11.49 3.57 0.06
N LYS A 142 11.95 2.68 0.94
CA LYS A 142 12.39 1.32 0.54
C LYS A 142 11.26 0.47 -0.04
N ARG A 143 10.00 0.71 0.37
CA ARG A 143 8.83 0.05 -0.25
C ARG A 143 8.69 0.45 -1.72
N ILE A 144 8.87 1.74 -2.06
CA ILE A 144 8.85 2.19 -3.47
C ILE A 144 9.93 1.47 -4.28
N LEU A 145 11.15 1.28 -3.74
CA LEU A 145 12.19 0.49 -4.43
C LEU A 145 11.76 -0.97 -4.69
N ARG A 146 11.09 -1.61 -3.73
CA ARG A 146 10.54 -2.96 -3.91
C ARG A 146 9.44 -3.01 -4.97
N TYR A 147 8.62 -1.95 -5.06
CA TYR A 147 7.62 -1.81 -6.10
C TYR A 147 8.27 -1.67 -7.48
N LEU A 148 9.25 -0.78 -7.63
CA LEU A 148 10.03 -0.59 -8.86
C LEU A 148 10.73 -1.87 -9.31
N ARG A 149 11.26 -2.66 -8.36
CA ARG A 149 11.88 -3.96 -8.65
C ARG A 149 10.91 -4.95 -9.32
N GLY A 150 9.63 -4.88 -9.01
CA GLY A 150 8.59 -5.74 -9.58
C GLY A 150 7.91 -5.16 -10.83
N THR A 151 8.17 -3.90 -11.15
CA THR A 151 7.49 -3.16 -12.23
C THR A 151 8.50 -2.52 -13.18
N LYS A 152 9.61 -3.21 -13.44
CA LYS A 152 10.68 -2.70 -14.33
C LYS A 152 10.19 -2.50 -15.76
N ASP A 153 9.25 -3.33 -16.20
CA ASP A 153 8.70 -3.31 -17.55
C ASP A 153 7.57 -2.28 -17.72
N PHE A 154 7.22 -1.55 -16.64
CA PHE A 154 6.22 -0.49 -16.71
C PHE A 154 6.83 0.75 -17.37
N GLY A 155 6.12 1.29 -18.35
CA GLY A 155 6.49 2.50 -19.05
C GLY A 155 5.30 3.10 -19.79
N ILE A 156 5.47 4.31 -20.29
CA ILE A 156 4.46 5.00 -21.09
C ILE A 156 4.70 4.65 -22.56
N TRP A 157 3.69 4.08 -23.21
CA TRP A 157 3.74 3.71 -24.62
C TRP A 157 3.00 4.73 -25.46
N TYR A 158 3.71 5.33 -26.41
CA TYR A 158 3.12 6.23 -27.40
C TYR A 158 2.87 5.46 -28.70
N LYS A 159 1.69 5.68 -29.29
CA LYS A 159 1.25 5.11 -30.56
C LYS A 159 0.83 6.28 -31.44
N SER A 160 1.02 6.12 -32.75
CA SER A 160 0.51 7.09 -33.71
C SER A 160 -1.02 7.12 -33.66
N THR A 161 -1.59 8.32 -33.59
CA THR A 161 -3.04 8.56 -33.55
C THR A 161 -3.41 9.71 -34.48
N ASN A 162 -4.50 9.55 -35.23
CA ASN A 162 -4.97 10.59 -36.16
C ASN A 162 -5.74 11.72 -35.46
N ASP A 163 -6.19 11.52 -34.21
CA ASP A 163 -6.93 12.51 -33.41
C ASP A 163 -6.16 12.82 -32.12
N ALA A 164 -5.35 13.89 -32.15
CA ALA A 164 -4.54 14.34 -31.02
C ALA A 164 -5.30 15.40 -30.19
N LYS A 165 -6.21 14.94 -29.34
CA LYS A 165 -6.91 15.81 -28.38
C LYS A 165 -6.14 15.91 -27.07
N LEU A 166 -6.02 17.13 -26.57
CA LEU A 166 -5.49 17.40 -25.23
C LEU A 166 -6.59 17.12 -24.20
N VAL A 167 -6.38 16.13 -23.33
CA VAL A 167 -7.32 15.76 -22.26
C VAL A 167 -6.58 15.81 -20.92
N GLY A 168 -7.12 16.59 -19.99
CA GLY A 168 -6.60 16.72 -18.62
C GLY A 168 -7.55 16.11 -17.60
N TYR A 169 -6.98 15.42 -16.61
CA TYR A 169 -7.68 14.92 -15.43
C TYR A 169 -7.07 15.56 -14.19
N THR A 170 -7.90 15.83 -13.19
CA THR A 170 -7.50 16.36 -11.90
C THR A 170 -8.15 15.56 -10.79
N ASP A 171 -7.45 15.45 -9.68
CA ASP A 171 -7.94 14.80 -8.47
C ASP A 171 -7.36 15.50 -7.24
N SER A 172 -8.02 15.35 -6.09
CA SER A 172 -7.49 15.81 -4.82
C SER A 172 -7.96 14.96 -3.66
N ASP A 173 -7.08 14.80 -2.67
CA ASP A 173 -7.51 14.34 -1.34
C ASP A 173 -8.14 15.51 -0.53
N TRP A 174 -8.86 15.17 0.53
CA TRP A 174 -9.31 16.16 1.52
C TRP A 174 -8.62 15.91 2.86
N ALA A 175 -7.94 16.94 3.37
CA ALA A 175 -7.20 16.91 4.63
C ALA A 175 -6.26 15.68 4.76
N GLY A 176 -5.62 15.28 3.67
CA GLY A 176 -4.79 14.07 3.64
C GLY A 176 -3.53 14.14 4.51
N SER A 177 -3.01 15.35 4.75
CA SER A 177 -1.84 15.59 5.60
C SER A 177 -2.22 15.62 7.08
N VAL A 178 -1.65 14.71 7.88
CA VAL A 178 -1.92 14.67 9.33
C VAL A 178 -1.33 15.88 10.05
N ASP A 179 -0.20 16.40 9.57
CA ASP A 179 0.54 17.47 10.27
C ASP A 179 -0.16 18.84 10.22
N ASP A 180 -0.88 19.14 9.16
CA ASP A 180 -1.43 20.48 8.90
C ASP A 180 -2.79 20.48 8.20
N MET A 181 -3.43 19.31 8.05
CA MET A 181 -4.74 19.14 7.41
C MET A 181 -4.80 19.68 5.97
N LYS A 182 -3.66 19.91 5.32
CA LYS A 182 -3.64 20.34 3.92
C LYS A 182 -3.87 19.16 2.99
N SER A 183 -4.60 19.45 1.92
CA SER A 183 -4.87 18.51 0.85
C SER A 183 -3.68 18.31 -0.09
N THR A 184 -3.72 17.26 -0.89
CA THR A 184 -2.82 17.00 -2.02
C THR A 184 -3.63 17.04 -3.31
N SER A 185 -3.20 17.88 -4.25
CA SER A 185 -3.76 17.93 -5.60
C SER A 185 -2.90 17.14 -6.57
N GLY A 186 -3.53 16.42 -7.49
CA GLY A 186 -2.89 15.75 -8.60
C GLY A 186 -3.52 16.15 -9.94
N TYR A 187 -2.73 16.05 -11.00
CA TYR A 187 -3.24 16.11 -12.36
C TYR A 187 -2.46 15.19 -13.29
N THR A 188 -3.08 14.85 -14.41
CA THR A 188 -2.42 14.21 -15.54
C THR A 188 -3.02 14.72 -16.84
N PHE A 189 -2.17 14.98 -17.84
CA PHE A 189 -2.59 15.37 -19.18
C PHE A 189 -2.11 14.34 -20.19
N SER A 190 -3.00 14.04 -21.12
CA SER A 190 -2.78 13.15 -22.25
C SER A 190 -2.95 13.90 -23.57
N LEU A 191 -2.17 13.47 -24.56
CA LEU A 191 -2.27 13.93 -25.94
C LEU A 191 -2.17 12.69 -26.84
N GLY A 192 -3.21 12.45 -27.65
CA GLY A 192 -3.28 11.25 -28.49
C GLY A 192 -3.34 9.98 -27.63
N SER A 193 -2.33 9.12 -27.75
CA SER A 193 -2.35 7.77 -27.15
C SER A 193 -1.82 7.68 -25.71
N GLY A 194 -1.26 8.74 -25.14
CA GLY A 194 -0.48 8.65 -23.91
C GLY A 194 -0.48 9.92 -23.07
N ILE A 195 -0.21 9.73 -21.78
CA ILE A 195 0.03 10.83 -20.83
C ILE A 195 1.45 11.36 -21.00
N PHE A 196 1.61 12.69 -20.99
CA PHE A 196 2.91 13.32 -21.21
C PHE A 196 3.31 14.30 -20.10
N THR A 197 2.36 14.73 -19.25
CA THR A 197 2.66 15.54 -18.07
C THR A 197 1.71 15.21 -16.94
N TRP A 198 2.23 15.22 -15.72
CA TRP A 198 1.52 14.86 -14.50
C TRP A 198 2.21 15.50 -13.29
N ALA A 199 1.46 15.68 -12.22
CA ALA A 199 1.99 16.18 -10.96
C ALA A 199 1.18 15.67 -9.77
N SER A 200 1.83 15.64 -8.61
CA SER A 200 1.19 15.47 -7.30
C SER A 200 1.84 16.44 -6.33
N LYS A 201 1.06 17.38 -5.78
CA LYS A 201 1.55 18.50 -4.99
C LYS A 201 0.63 18.79 -3.81
N LYS A 202 1.23 19.04 -2.64
CA LYS A 202 0.52 19.51 -1.45
C LYS A 202 -0.04 20.92 -1.69
N GLN A 203 -1.30 21.15 -1.35
CA GLN A 203 -1.93 22.47 -1.44
C GLN A 203 -1.26 23.46 -0.48
N ALA A 204 -1.28 24.74 -0.84
CA ALA A 204 -0.69 25.80 -0.03
C ALA A 204 -1.58 26.17 1.18
N THR A 205 -2.90 26.11 0.98
CA THR A 205 -3.94 26.45 1.96
C THR A 205 -4.65 25.19 2.48
N VAL A 206 -5.35 25.33 3.60
CA VAL A 206 -6.22 24.28 4.16
C VAL A 206 -7.62 24.48 3.62
N ALA A 207 -8.12 23.52 2.86
CA ALA A 207 -9.50 23.53 2.36
C ALA A 207 -10.49 23.23 3.49
N GLN A 208 -11.58 23.99 3.54
CA GLN A 208 -12.65 23.85 4.52
C GLN A 208 -13.67 22.75 4.14
N SER A 209 -13.63 22.26 2.90
CA SER A 209 -14.46 21.17 2.41
C SER A 209 -13.75 20.36 1.32
N SER A 210 -14.26 19.16 1.02
CA SER A 210 -13.77 18.38 -0.12
C SER A 210 -13.98 19.11 -1.44
N ALA A 211 -15.11 19.81 -1.60
CA ALA A 211 -15.43 20.59 -2.80
C ALA A 211 -14.43 21.75 -3.00
N GLU A 212 -14.00 22.41 -1.93
CA GLU A 212 -12.97 23.46 -2.02
C GLU A 212 -11.61 22.88 -2.40
N ALA A 213 -11.24 21.71 -1.84
CA ALA A 213 -10.01 21.03 -2.21
C ALA A 213 -9.99 20.65 -3.71
N GLU A 214 -11.11 20.14 -4.22
CA GLU A 214 -11.31 19.84 -5.64
C GLU A 214 -11.23 21.10 -6.49
N TYR A 215 -11.84 22.21 -6.05
CA TYR A 215 -11.78 23.48 -6.77
C TYR A 215 -10.34 24.01 -6.88
N ILE A 216 -9.55 23.93 -5.81
CA ILE A 216 -8.13 24.31 -5.81
C ILE A 216 -7.35 23.44 -6.81
N ALA A 217 -7.62 22.13 -6.84
CA ALA A 217 -6.98 21.20 -7.77
C ALA A 217 -7.36 21.51 -9.23
N ALA A 218 -8.64 21.77 -9.49
CA ALA A 218 -9.16 22.12 -10.80
C ALA A 218 -8.60 23.46 -11.29
N ALA A 219 -8.45 24.47 -10.42
CA ALA A 219 -7.84 25.74 -10.76
C ALA A 219 -6.36 25.58 -11.15
N ALA A 220 -5.59 24.81 -10.36
CA ALA A 220 -4.19 24.51 -10.68
C ALA A 220 -4.05 23.75 -12.01
N THR A 221 -4.93 22.79 -12.25
CA THR A 221 -4.98 22.03 -13.50
C THR A 221 -5.37 22.90 -14.69
N SER A 222 -6.33 23.81 -14.52
CA SER A 222 -6.75 24.75 -15.56
C SER A 222 -5.62 25.68 -15.97
N ASN A 223 -4.83 26.18 -15.01
CA ASN A 223 -3.65 26.98 -15.29
C ASN A 223 -2.63 26.19 -16.12
N GLN A 224 -2.39 24.92 -15.78
CA GLN A 224 -1.52 24.04 -16.56
C GLN A 224 -2.07 23.80 -17.97
N ALA A 225 -3.38 23.60 -18.12
CA ALA A 225 -4.04 23.42 -19.41
C ALA A 225 -3.91 24.66 -20.32
N ILE A 226 -4.08 25.86 -19.74
CA ILE A 226 -3.91 27.13 -20.46
C ILE A 226 -2.48 27.28 -20.94
N TRP A 227 -1.50 26.96 -20.09
CA TRP A 227 -0.09 27.00 -20.47
C TRP A 227 0.18 26.03 -21.62
N LEU A 228 -0.26 24.78 -21.52
CA LEU A 228 -0.09 23.76 -22.57
C LEU A 228 -0.74 24.14 -23.90
N ARG A 229 -1.85 24.87 -23.89
CA ARG A 229 -2.54 25.31 -25.12
C ARG A 229 -1.83 26.49 -25.80
N ARG A 230 -1.08 27.28 -25.05
CA ARG A 230 -0.36 28.47 -25.54
C ARG A 230 1.10 28.19 -25.91
N SER A 231 1.62 27.03 -25.52
CA SER A 231 2.97 26.54 -25.82
C SER A 231 3.03 25.98 -27.23
#